data_AF-A0A7I7LDY3-F1
#
_entry.id   AF-A0A7I7LDY3-F1
#
_cell.length_a   1.000
_cell.length_b   1.000
_cell.length_c   1.000
_cell.angle_alpha   90.00
_cell.angle_beta   90.00
_cell.angle_gamma   90.00
#
_symmetry.space_group_name_H-M   'P 1'
#
loop_
_entity.id
_entity.type
_entity.pdbx_description
1 polymer ?
#
loop_
_entity_poly.entity_id
_entity_poly.type
_entity_poly.pdbx_seq_one_letter_code
_entity_poly.pdbx_strand_id
1 'polypeptide(L)'
;MPAHDSMLFPVPGPISDEAAVFADPFSVSLHAITRHPPPRSGRVLVYGAGSLGLCAIAILRALYPDVAVAVVAGFAAQGELAGRFGAAKVVAHEPRLAIIEELVAWGGGRLRQALLGLPMAHPGAVDVVYDTVGKPETFEVGVRVLNSRGTLVKAGVHAPGRWEWSPLYFKEISWVGSNAFGVEEVEGVRKHAIAHYFDLVADDRLDLRSMLTHTFALPQWRDAFLAIANQGESGAVKVAFDQR
;
A
#
# COMPACT_ATOMS: atom_id res chain seq x y z
N MET A 1 -7.34 21.75 17.46
CA MET A 1 -7.18 20.47 18.17
C MET A 1 -5.84 20.56 18.90
N PRO A 2 -5.78 20.53 20.24
CA PRO A 2 -4.50 20.49 20.93
C PRO A 2 -3.82 19.15 20.62
N ALA A 3 -2.54 19.18 20.25
CA ALA A 3 -1.69 18.01 20.17
C ALA A 3 -0.76 18.01 21.39
N HIS A 4 -0.50 16.83 21.95
CA HIS A 4 0.53 16.70 22.99
C HIS A 4 1.92 16.89 22.37
N ASP A 5 2.86 17.51 23.08
CA ASP A 5 4.19 17.82 22.55
C ASP A 5 4.94 16.57 22.05
N SER A 6 4.67 15.40 22.65
CA SER A 6 5.25 14.12 22.20
C SER A 6 4.75 13.65 20.82
N MET A 7 3.70 14.28 20.28
CA MET A 7 3.15 14.00 18.95
C MET A 7 3.64 15.02 17.91
N LEU A 8 4.47 15.98 18.31
CA LEU A 8 5.07 16.96 17.42
C LEU A 8 6.44 16.46 16.95
N PHE A 9 6.61 16.37 15.64
CA PHE A 9 7.87 15.99 15.01
C PHE A 9 8.40 17.20 14.22
N PRO A 10 9.59 17.72 14.55
CA PRO A 10 10.15 18.84 13.80
C PRO A 10 10.45 18.40 12.36
N VAL A 11 9.98 19.17 11.39
CA VAL A 11 10.34 18.98 9.99
C VAL A 11 11.77 19.50 9.80
N PRO A 12 12.72 18.68 9.31
CA PRO A 12 14.07 19.15 9.01
C PRO A 12 14.05 20.28 7.97
N GLY A 13 14.88 21.31 8.17
CA GLY A 13 14.86 22.54 7.36
C GLY A 13 14.89 22.38 5.84
N PRO A 14 15.62 21.40 5.25
CA PRO A 14 15.61 21.18 3.80
C PRO A 14 14.33 20.53 3.24
N ILE A 15 13.47 19.98 4.09
CA ILE A 15 12.27 19.24 3.68
C ILE A 15 11.10 20.21 3.55
N SER A 16 10.51 20.28 2.36
CA SER A 16 9.36 21.16 2.12
C SER A 16 8.08 20.62 2.76
N ASP A 17 7.09 21.49 2.98
CA ASP A 17 5.79 21.11 3.54
C ASP A 17 5.09 20.06 2.65
N GLU A 18 5.21 20.19 1.33
CA GLU A 18 4.65 19.25 0.35
C GLU A 18 5.23 17.84 0.47
N ALA A 19 6.48 17.72 0.95
CA ALA A 19 7.03 16.42 1.34
C ALA A 19 6.54 16.04 2.74
N ALA A 20 6.65 16.94 3.72
CA ALA A 20 6.36 16.65 5.11
C ALA A 20 4.94 16.10 5.38
N VAL A 21 3.93 16.51 4.60
CA VAL A 21 2.54 16.01 4.71
C VAL A 21 2.39 14.50 4.47
N PHE A 22 3.42 13.83 3.94
CA PHE A 22 3.42 12.38 3.73
C PHE A 22 4.02 11.58 4.89
N ALA A 23 4.58 12.22 5.92
CA ALA A 23 5.20 11.53 7.05
C ALA A 23 4.24 10.55 7.75
N ASP A 24 2.98 10.95 7.94
CA ASP A 24 1.94 10.12 8.55
C ASP A 24 1.54 8.90 7.68
N PRO A 25 1.06 9.06 6.42
CA PRO A 25 0.67 7.90 5.60
C PRO A 25 1.85 6.99 5.25
N PHE A 26 3.05 7.54 5.12
CA PHE A 26 4.27 6.74 4.97
C PHE A 26 4.50 5.87 6.20
N SER A 27 4.39 6.45 7.40
CA SER A 27 4.64 5.74 8.66
C SER A 27 3.71 4.54 8.86
N VAL A 28 2.42 4.69 8.50
CA VAL A 28 1.44 3.57 8.54
C VAL A 28 1.90 2.40 7.67
N SER A 29 2.36 2.72 6.45
CA SER A 29 2.78 1.72 5.48
C SER A 29 4.12 1.09 5.88
N LEU A 30 5.03 1.89 6.46
CA LEU A 30 6.30 1.43 6.99
C LEU A 30 6.07 0.40 8.10
N HIS A 31 5.19 0.70 9.06
CA HIS A 31 4.83 -0.22 10.13
C HIS A 31 4.33 -1.57 9.61
N ALA A 32 3.46 -1.56 8.60
CA ALA A 32 2.97 -2.80 7.98
C ALA A 32 4.11 -3.63 7.36
N ILE A 33 5.05 -2.98 6.69
CA ILE A 33 6.16 -3.64 5.97
C ILE A 33 7.24 -4.11 6.93
N THR A 34 7.69 -3.29 7.89
CA THR A 34 8.76 -3.66 8.85
C THR A 34 8.35 -4.82 9.75
N ARG A 35 7.06 -4.93 10.09
CA ARG A 35 6.52 -6.03 10.91
C ARG A 35 6.33 -7.33 10.13
N HIS A 36 6.12 -7.23 8.82
CA HIS A 36 5.90 -8.36 7.93
C HIS A 36 6.71 -8.16 6.65
N PRO A 37 8.06 -8.18 6.75
CA PRO A 37 8.91 -7.85 5.63
C PRO A 37 8.82 -8.93 4.55
N PRO A 38 8.94 -8.56 3.27
CA PRO A 38 9.00 -9.55 2.22
C PRO A 38 10.31 -10.34 2.29
N PRO A 39 10.34 -11.59 1.79
CA PRO A 39 11.59 -12.31 1.63
C PRO A 39 12.49 -11.61 0.60
N ARG A 40 13.80 -11.79 0.74
CA ARG A 40 14.78 -11.28 -0.24
C ARG A 40 14.48 -11.83 -1.63
N SER A 41 14.51 -10.95 -2.63
CA SER A 41 14.17 -11.29 -4.02
C SER A 41 12.77 -11.90 -4.20
N GLY A 42 11.88 -11.67 -3.23
CA GLY A 42 10.50 -12.12 -3.27
C GLY A 42 9.60 -11.29 -4.16
N ARG A 43 8.32 -11.65 -4.19
CA ARG A 43 7.27 -10.90 -4.89
C ARG A 43 6.18 -10.51 -3.92
N VAL A 44 5.70 -9.29 -4.05
CA VAL A 44 4.61 -8.78 -3.22
C VAL A 44 3.49 -8.21 -4.05
N LEU A 45 2.29 -8.29 -3.49
CA LEU A 45 1.12 -7.59 -3.99
C LEU A 45 0.77 -6.46 -3.03
N VAL A 46 0.74 -5.23 -3.51
CA VAL A 46 0.08 -4.11 -2.83
C VAL A 46 -1.36 -4.02 -3.36
N TYR A 47 -2.34 -4.38 -2.54
CA TYR A 47 -3.74 -4.27 -2.94
C TYR A 47 -4.25 -2.87 -2.60
N GLY A 48 -4.56 -2.09 -3.64
CA GLY A 48 -4.95 -0.68 -3.54
C GLY A 48 -3.80 0.26 -3.89
N ALA A 49 -4.05 1.23 -4.76
CA ALA A 49 -3.10 2.25 -5.20
C ALA A 49 -3.47 3.66 -4.69
N GLY A 50 -4.09 3.74 -3.52
CA GLY A 50 -4.33 4.99 -2.81
C GLY A 50 -3.08 5.48 -2.07
N SER A 51 -3.23 6.47 -1.19
CA SER A 51 -2.10 7.06 -0.45
C SER A 51 -1.23 6.01 0.28
N LEU A 52 -1.83 5.07 1.02
CA LEU A 52 -1.07 4.02 1.73
C LEU A 52 -0.41 3.03 0.76
N GLY A 53 -1.11 2.61 -0.29
CA GLY A 53 -0.56 1.69 -1.28
C GLY A 53 0.65 2.26 -2.01
N LEU A 54 0.57 3.52 -2.45
CA LEU A 54 1.69 4.20 -3.10
C LEU A 54 2.87 4.42 -2.14
N CYS A 55 2.61 4.74 -0.87
CA CYS A 55 3.65 4.76 0.16
C CYS A 55 4.30 3.38 0.32
N ALA A 56 3.52 2.30 0.37
CA ALA A 56 4.03 0.94 0.47
C ALA A 56 4.96 0.58 -0.70
N ILE A 57 4.58 0.92 -1.93
CA ILE A 57 5.40 0.69 -3.13
C ILE A 57 6.73 1.44 -3.01
N ALA A 58 6.69 2.71 -2.63
CA ALA A 58 7.89 3.53 -2.49
C ALA A 58 8.82 3.02 -1.37
N ILE A 59 8.26 2.55 -0.24
CA ILE A 59 9.00 1.91 0.85
C ILE A 59 9.67 0.63 0.37
N LEU A 60 8.91 -0.25 -0.31
CA LEU A 60 9.42 -1.49 -0.87
C LEU A 60 10.57 -1.22 -1.83
N ARG A 61 10.44 -0.19 -2.67
CA ARG A 61 11.50 0.21 -3.60
C ARG A 61 12.76 0.73 -2.88
N ALA A 62 12.59 1.52 -1.82
CA ALA A 62 13.71 2.15 -1.11
C ALA A 62 14.46 1.21 -0.15
N LEU A 63 13.75 0.26 0.47
CA LEU A 63 14.28 -0.62 1.52
C LEU A 63 14.46 -2.08 1.07
N TYR A 64 13.74 -2.51 0.03
CA TYR A 64 13.75 -3.89 -0.49
C TYR A 64 13.91 -3.91 -2.02
N PRO A 65 14.99 -3.32 -2.58
CA PRO A 65 15.10 -3.05 -4.02
C PRO A 65 15.06 -4.29 -4.93
N ASP A 66 15.35 -5.47 -4.37
CA ASP A 66 15.31 -6.76 -5.08
C ASP A 66 13.90 -7.39 -5.12
N VAL A 67 12.93 -6.83 -4.38
CA VAL A 67 11.56 -7.35 -4.31
C VAL A 67 10.73 -6.77 -5.46
N ALA A 68 10.10 -7.65 -6.23
CA ALA A 68 9.23 -7.22 -7.31
C ALA A 68 7.80 -6.94 -6.79
N VAL A 69 7.26 -5.78 -7.16
CA VAL A 69 5.99 -5.29 -6.63
C VAL A 69 4.92 -5.30 -7.72
N ALA A 70 3.84 -6.05 -7.50
CA ALA A 70 2.59 -5.87 -8.23
C ALA A 70 1.63 -4.99 -7.42
N VAL A 71 0.80 -4.22 -8.10
CA VAL A 71 -0.23 -3.39 -7.48
C VAL A 71 -1.56 -3.55 -8.19
N VAL A 72 -2.65 -3.53 -7.43
CA VAL A 72 -4.02 -3.42 -7.96
C VAL A 72 -4.49 -1.98 -7.82
N ALA A 73 -4.75 -1.31 -8.94
CA ALA A 73 -5.14 0.10 -9.00
C ALA A 73 -6.61 0.27 -9.38
N GLY A 74 -7.31 1.17 -8.66
CA GLY A 74 -8.70 1.51 -8.93
C GLY A 74 -8.86 2.38 -10.17
N PHE A 75 -7.95 3.35 -10.33
CA PHE A 75 -8.00 4.38 -11.36
C PHE A 75 -6.66 4.50 -12.11
N ALA A 76 -6.70 4.98 -13.35
CA ALA A 76 -5.52 5.11 -14.21
C ALA A 76 -4.43 6.00 -13.60
N ALA A 77 -4.79 7.18 -13.07
CA ALA A 77 -3.84 8.10 -12.45
C ALA A 77 -3.07 7.47 -11.28
N GLN A 78 -3.74 6.61 -10.48
CA GLN A 78 -3.09 5.86 -9.41
C GLN A 78 -2.11 4.82 -9.95
N GLY A 79 -2.49 4.11 -11.02
CA GLY A 79 -1.64 3.14 -11.70
C GLY A 79 -0.38 3.76 -12.30
N GLU A 80 -0.51 4.94 -12.92
CA GLU A 80 0.63 5.69 -13.46
C GLU A 80 1.61 6.09 -12.36
N LEU A 81 1.12 6.63 -11.24
CA LEU A 81 1.97 6.98 -10.09
C LEU A 81 2.63 5.74 -9.49
N ALA A 82 1.90 4.62 -9.39
CA ALA A 82 2.46 3.37 -8.89
C ALA A 82 3.62 2.88 -9.77
N GLY A 83 3.50 2.97 -11.09
CA GLY A 83 4.59 2.68 -12.02
C GLY A 83 5.80 3.59 -11.81
N ARG A 84 5.59 4.89 -11.60
CA ARG A 84 6.67 5.85 -11.30
C ARG A 84 7.39 5.55 -9.99
N PHE A 85 6.69 5.03 -8.98
CA PHE A 85 7.29 4.59 -7.72
C PHE A 85 7.93 3.20 -7.76
N GLY A 86 7.91 2.53 -8.91
CA GLY A 86 8.63 1.27 -9.11
C GLY A 86 7.79 0.01 -9.00
N ALA A 87 6.46 0.10 -9.11
CA ALA A 87 5.64 -1.09 -9.33
C ALA A 87 6.04 -1.77 -10.64
N ALA A 88 6.42 -3.05 -10.56
CA ALA A 88 6.81 -3.87 -11.71
C ALA A 88 5.59 -4.33 -12.53
N LYS A 89 4.41 -4.39 -11.91
CA LYS A 89 3.15 -4.75 -12.57
C LYS A 89 2.00 -3.96 -11.97
N VAL A 90 1.22 -3.30 -12.82
CA VAL A 90 -0.04 -2.66 -12.47
C VAL A 90 -1.18 -3.51 -13.04
N VAL A 91 -2.19 -3.78 -12.22
CA VAL A 91 -3.37 -4.58 -12.55
C VAL A 91 -4.62 -3.74 -12.29
N ALA A 92 -5.63 -3.82 -13.16
CA ALA A 92 -6.92 -3.18 -12.93
C ALA A 92 -7.65 -3.82 -11.75
N HIS A 93 -8.48 -3.07 -11.03
CA HIS A 93 -9.17 -3.58 -9.83
C HIS A 93 -10.33 -4.54 -10.11
N GLU A 94 -10.78 -4.67 -11.36
CA GLU A 94 -11.85 -5.58 -11.78
C GLU A 94 -11.66 -6.07 -13.23
N PRO A 95 -12.19 -7.25 -13.58
CA PRO A 95 -12.85 -8.22 -12.70
C PRO A 95 -11.85 -9.06 -11.87
N ARG A 96 -12.28 -9.55 -10.71
CA ARG A 96 -11.42 -10.31 -9.76
C ARG A 96 -10.71 -11.53 -10.37
N LEU A 97 -11.36 -12.21 -11.32
CA LEU A 97 -10.77 -13.34 -12.04
C LEU A 97 -9.54 -12.89 -12.85
N ALA A 98 -9.66 -11.80 -13.60
CA ALA A 98 -8.57 -11.26 -14.40
C ALA A 98 -7.40 -10.83 -13.52
N ILE A 99 -7.66 -10.27 -12.33
CA ILE A 99 -6.61 -9.92 -11.37
C ILE A 99 -5.78 -11.15 -11.00
N ILE A 100 -6.45 -12.25 -10.66
CA ILE A 100 -5.80 -13.51 -10.29
C ILE A 100 -4.99 -14.06 -11.47
N GLU A 101 -5.57 -14.06 -12.67
CA GLU A 101 -4.91 -14.53 -13.89
C GLU A 101 -3.66 -13.72 -14.24
N GLU A 102 -3.75 -12.39 -14.22
CA GLU A 102 -2.63 -11.50 -14.52
C GLU A 102 -1.51 -11.61 -13.49
N LEU A 103 -1.86 -11.70 -12.20
CA LEU A 103 -0.87 -11.87 -11.13
C LEU A 103 -0.15 -13.21 -11.25
N VAL A 104 -0.85 -14.29 -11.60
CA VAL A 104 -0.23 -15.61 -11.81
C VAL A 104 0.58 -15.66 -13.11
N ALA A 105 0.15 -14.96 -14.17
CA ALA A 105 0.95 -14.84 -15.38
C ALA A 105 2.27 -14.09 -15.12
N TRP A 106 2.23 -13.05 -14.29
CA TRP A 106 3.40 -12.25 -13.92
C TRP A 106 4.31 -12.94 -12.88
N GLY A 107 3.73 -13.39 -11.77
CA GLY A 107 4.43 -14.00 -10.63
C GLY A 107 4.58 -15.51 -10.74
N GLY A 108 4.17 -16.12 -11.85
CA GLY A 108 4.19 -17.57 -12.01
C GLY A 108 3.22 -18.30 -11.07
N GLY A 109 3.32 -19.63 -11.09
CA GLY A 109 2.36 -20.52 -10.44
C GLY A 109 1.43 -21.19 -11.44
N ARG A 110 0.42 -21.89 -10.93
CA ARG A 110 -0.60 -22.54 -11.76
C ARG A 110 -1.97 -22.34 -11.15
N LEU A 111 -2.92 -21.90 -11.96
CA LEU A 111 -4.31 -21.81 -11.54
C LEU A 111 -4.93 -23.19 -11.43
N ARG A 112 -5.59 -23.42 -10.30
CA ARG A 112 -6.38 -24.61 -10.01
C ARG A 112 -7.82 -24.16 -9.79
N GLN A 113 -8.74 -24.69 -10.59
CA GLN A 113 -10.15 -24.41 -10.42
C GLN A 113 -10.62 -25.03 -9.10
N ALA A 114 -11.22 -24.20 -8.23
CA ALA A 114 -11.88 -24.67 -7.03
C ALA A 114 -13.25 -25.27 -7.37
N LEU A 115 -13.76 -26.16 -6.51
CA LEU A 115 -15.10 -26.74 -6.67
C LEU A 115 -16.17 -25.64 -6.71
N LEU A 116 -15.99 -24.59 -5.90
CA LEU A 116 -16.81 -23.38 -5.86
C LEU A 116 -15.89 -22.15 -5.78
N GLY A 117 -16.31 -21.04 -6.40
CA GLY A 117 -15.59 -19.76 -6.33
C GLY A 117 -14.49 -19.58 -7.38
N LEU A 118 -13.64 -18.59 -7.15
CA LEU A 118 -12.55 -18.21 -8.06
C LEU A 118 -11.41 -19.26 -8.06
N PRO A 119 -10.58 -19.33 -9.11
CA PRO A 119 -9.43 -20.22 -9.11
C PRO A 119 -8.39 -19.83 -8.06
N MET A 120 -7.57 -20.80 -7.67
CA MET A 120 -6.50 -20.62 -6.69
C MET A 120 -5.14 -20.92 -7.33
N ALA A 121 -4.15 -20.06 -7.09
CA ALA A 121 -2.78 -20.30 -7.54
C ALA A 121 -2.07 -21.31 -6.61
N HIS A 122 -1.49 -22.37 -7.18
CA HIS A 122 -0.56 -23.26 -6.46
C HIS A 122 0.53 -23.85 -7.38
N PRO A 123 1.83 -23.51 -7.19
CA PRO A 123 2.35 -22.50 -6.26
C PRO A 123 1.73 -21.12 -6.47
N GLY A 124 1.80 -20.27 -5.44
CA GLY A 124 1.30 -18.89 -5.52
C GLY A 124 2.25 -17.97 -6.29
N ALA A 125 1.74 -16.80 -6.64
CA ALA A 125 2.46 -15.80 -7.42
C ALA A 125 3.27 -14.82 -6.55
N VAL A 126 2.84 -14.60 -5.31
CA VAL A 126 3.41 -13.62 -4.37
C VAL A 126 3.59 -14.21 -2.98
N ASP A 127 4.52 -13.65 -2.22
CA ASP A 127 4.90 -14.10 -0.88
C ASP A 127 4.19 -13.31 0.22
N VAL A 128 3.95 -12.01 -0.03
CA VAL A 128 3.25 -11.10 0.89
C VAL A 128 2.22 -10.26 0.13
N VAL A 129 1.03 -10.11 0.70
CA VAL A 129 0.00 -9.18 0.26
C VAL A 129 -0.13 -8.08 1.30
N TYR A 130 0.12 -6.83 0.92
CA TYR A 130 -0.21 -5.66 1.72
C TYR A 130 -1.54 -5.09 1.25
N ASP A 131 -2.61 -5.42 1.97
CA ASP A 131 -3.96 -4.98 1.64
C ASP A 131 -4.27 -3.64 2.33
N THR A 132 -4.27 -2.57 1.53
CA THR A 132 -4.54 -1.20 1.97
C THR A 132 -6.00 -0.78 1.75
N VAL A 133 -6.84 -1.68 1.23
CA VAL A 133 -8.28 -1.44 0.96
C VAL A 133 -9.14 -2.04 2.08
N GLY A 134 -8.86 -3.28 2.48
CA GLY A 134 -9.52 -3.95 3.59
C GLY A 134 -10.88 -4.55 3.28
N LYS A 135 -11.20 -4.78 2.00
CA LYS A 135 -12.49 -5.31 1.53
C LYS A 135 -12.49 -6.85 1.50
N PRO A 136 -13.63 -7.52 1.72
CA PRO A 136 -13.73 -8.98 1.57
C PRO A 136 -13.22 -9.50 0.22
N GLU A 137 -13.47 -8.73 -0.85
CA GLU A 137 -13.04 -9.06 -2.20
C GLU A 137 -11.53 -9.04 -2.37
N THR A 138 -10.84 -8.10 -1.70
CA THR A 138 -9.38 -7.95 -1.79
C THR A 138 -8.69 -9.03 -0.97
N PHE A 139 -9.28 -9.43 0.16
CA PHE A 139 -8.82 -10.59 0.92
C PHE A 139 -8.93 -11.88 0.10
N GLU A 140 -10.08 -12.11 -0.56
CA GLU A 140 -10.29 -13.30 -1.37
C GLU A 140 -9.26 -13.43 -2.50
N VAL A 141 -9.02 -12.35 -3.25
CA VAL A 141 -7.97 -12.35 -4.28
C VAL A 141 -6.60 -12.56 -3.66
N GLY A 142 -6.28 -11.84 -2.57
CA GLY A 142 -4.99 -11.93 -1.88
C GLY A 142 -4.62 -13.36 -1.49
N VAL A 143 -5.51 -14.08 -0.83
CA VAL A 143 -5.22 -15.48 -0.41
C VAL A 143 -5.13 -16.46 -1.60
N ARG A 144 -5.83 -16.16 -2.70
CA ARG A 144 -5.79 -17.00 -3.90
C ARG A 144 -4.48 -16.87 -4.65
N VAL A 145 -3.83 -15.72 -4.62
CA VAL A 145 -2.53 -15.48 -5.26
C VAL A 145 -1.32 -15.72 -4.36
N LEU A 146 -1.48 -15.72 -3.03
CA LEU A 146 -0.39 -15.99 -2.09
C LEU A 146 0.20 -17.39 -2.27
N ASN A 147 1.51 -17.50 -2.06
CA ASN A 147 2.21 -18.76 -1.83
C ASN A 147 1.69 -19.45 -0.56
N SER A 148 1.87 -20.78 -0.49
CA SER A 148 1.67 -21.49 0.77
C SER A 148 2.58 -20.88 1.84
N ARG A 149 2.02 -20.64 3.04
CA ARG A 149 2.65 -19.94 4.16
C ARG A 149 2.98 -18.47 3.91
N GLY A 150 2.42 -17.89 2.85
CA GLY A 150 2.49 -16.45 2.60
C GLY A 150 1.71 -15.65 3.66
N THR A 151 1.92 -14.34 3.67
CA THR A 151 1.30 -13.44 4.63
C THR A 151 0.36 -12.45 3.94
N LEU A 152 -0.87 -12.34 4.43
CA LEU A 152 -1.80 -11.26 4.12
C LEU A 152 -1.79 -10.25 5.27
N VAL A 153 -1.28 -9.06 5.01
CA VAL A 153 -1.24 -7.94 5.95
C VAL A 153 -2.43 -7.03 5.68
N LYS A 154 -3.41 -7.01 6.58
CA LYS A 154 -4.55 -6.11 6.52
C LYS A 154 -4.19 -4.77 7.17
N ALA A 155 -4.04 -3.74 6.35
CA ALA A 155 -3.84 -2.35 6.77
C ALA A 155 -5.05 -1.45 6.41
N GLY A 156 -5.89 -1.86 5.46
CA GLY A 156 -7.11 -1.14 5.08
C GLY A 156 -8.26 -1.28 6.08
N VAL A 157 -9.15 -0.29 6.07
CA VAL A 157 -10.37 -0.26 6.89
C VAL A 157 -11.59 -0.21 5.97
N HIS A 158 -12.50 -1.16 6.15
CA HIS A 158 -13.75 -1.24 5.42
C HIS A 158 -14.85 -1.82 6.31
N ALA A 159 -16.10 -1.63 5.90
CA ALA A 159 -17.25 -2.29 6.51
C ALA A 159 -17.09 -3.83 6.48
N PRO A 160 -17.56 -4.53 7.52
CA PRO A 160 -17.44 -5.98 7.60
C PRO A 160 -18.22 -6.67 6.48
N GLY A 161 -17.71 -7.83 6.05
CA GLY A 161 -18.36 -8.66 5.04
C GLY A 161 -17.81 -10.09 5.03
N ARG A 162 -18.45 -10.96 4.26
CA ARG A 162 -18.06 -12.37 4.13
C ARG A 162 -17.28 -12.60 2.85
N TRP A 163 -16.36 -13.56 2.89
CA TRP A 163 -15.59 -14.02 1.74
C TRP A 163 -15.19 -15.48 1.95
N GLU A 164 -14.67 -16.12 0.90
CA GLU A 164 -14.31 -17.54 0.91
C GLU A 164 -12.94 -17.75 1.55
N TRP A 165 -12.90 -18.12 2.84
CA TRP A 165 -11.68 -18.18 3.65
C TRP A 165 -10.95 -19.54 3.65
N SER A 166 -11.48 -20.57 2.98
CA SER A 166 -10.82 -21.90 2.96
C SER A 166 -9.39 -21.88 2.43
N PRO A 167 -8.97 -20.97 1.52
CA PRO A 167 -7.57 -20.88 1.11
C PRO A 167 -6.63 -20.58 2.28
N LEU A 168 -7.10 -19.93 3.36
CA LEU A 168 -6.29 -19.73 4.57
C LEU A 168 -5.84 -21.07 5.15
N TYR A 169 -6.76 -22.04 5.24
CA TYR A 169 -6.50 -23.39 5.75
C TYR A 169 -5.60 -24.18 4.79
N PHE A 170 -5.97 -24.27 3.50
CA PHE A 170 -5.24 -25.11 2.54
C PHE A 170 -3.82 -24.64 2.25
N LYS A 171 -3.56 -23.34 2.39
CA LYS A 171 -2.23 -22.75 2.16
C LYS A 171 -1.51 -22.38 3.44
N GLU A 172 -2.08 -22.60 4.63
CA GLU A 172 -1.50 -22.18 5.91
C GLU A 172 -1.11 -20.69 5.91
N ILE A 173 -1.99 -19.82 5.39
CA ILE A 173 -1.71 -18.37 5.25
C ILE A 173 -1.72 -17.70 6.62
N SER A 174 -0.73 -16.83 6.86
CA SER A 174 -0.76 -15.90 7.99
C SER A 174 -1.61 -14.68 7.63
N TRP A 175 -2.72 -14.47 8.34
CA TRP A 175 -3.51 -13.24 8.23
C TRP A 175 -3.28 -12.37 9.46
N VAL A 176 -2.67 -11.21 9.24
CA VAL A 176 -2.19 -10.32 10.31
C VAL A 176 -2.75 -8.91 10.12
N GLY A 177 -2.98 -8.22 11.22
CA GLY A 177 -3.39 -6.81 11.22
C GLY A 177 -2.19 -5.89 11.40
N SER A 178 -2.22 -4.74 10.73
CA SER A 178 -1.32 -3.62 10.97
C SER A 178 -2.15 -2.37 11.26
N ASN A 179 -1.81 -1.64 12.32
CA ASN A 179 -2.57 -0.47 12.75
C ASN A 179 -1.63 0.67 13.14
N ALA A 180 -1.93 1.87 12.63
CA ALA A 180 -1.17 3.09 12.89
C ALA A 180 0.34 2.88 12.66
N PHE A 181 1.18 3.45 13.51
CA PHE A 181 2.64 3.36 13.48
C PHE A 181 3.21 3.79 14.83
N GLY A 182 4.50 3.53 15.04
CA GLY A 182 5.21 4.01 16.21
C GLY A 182 6.71 3.95 16.01
N VAL A 183 7.41 3.20 16.85
CA VAL A 183 8.85 2.98 16.74
C VAL A 183 9.11 1.75 15.89
N GLU A 184 9.85 1.94 14.80
CA GLU A 184 10.23 0.91 13.84
C GLU A 184 11.75 0.72 13.84
N GLU A 185 12.17 -0.46 13.42
CA GLU A 185 13.58 -0.77 13.15
C GLU A 185 13.78 -0.85 11.63
N VAL A 186 14.63 0.03 11.10
CA VAL A 186 15.00 0.10 9.68
C VAL A 186 16.51 0.14 9.60
N GLU A 187 17.11 -0.77 8.84
CA GLU A 187 18.57 -0.83 8.61
C GLU A 187 19.40 -0.82 9.92
N GLY A 188 18.87 -1.45 10.98
CA GLY A 188 19.50 -1.53 12.30
C GLY A 188 19.30 -0.30 13.20
N VAL A 189 18.55 0.71 12.74
CA VAL A 189 18.24 1.92 13.51
C VAL A 189 16.80 1.85 14.03
N ARG A 190 16.64 1.94 15.35
CA ARG A 190 15.33 1.94 16.02
C ARG A 190 14.89 3.34 16.42
N LYS A 191 13.85 3.86 15.78
CA LYS A 191 13.28 5.19 16.06
C LYS A 191 11.85 5.32 15.53
N HIS A 192 11.21 6.46 15.78
CA HIS A 192 9.84 6.70 15.32
C HIS A 192 9.75 6.69 13.79
N ALA A 193 8.68 6.12 13.24
CA ALA A 193 8.44 5.97 11.80
C ALA A 193 8.51 7.31 11.04
N ILE A 194 7.99 8.40 11.63
CA ILE A 194 8.09 9.75 11.07
C ILE A 194 9.56 10.20 10.91
N ALA A 195 10.42 9.85 11.88
CA ALA A 195 11.85 10.17 11.78
C ALA A 195 12.55 9.31 10.71
N HIS A 196 12.10 8.07 10.49
CA HIS A 196 12.58 7.25 9.36
C HIS A 196 12.19 7.84 8.01
N TYR A 197 10.95 8.34 7.90
CA TYR A 197 10.50 9.04 6.70
C TYR A 197 11.40 10.22 6.36
N PHE A 198 11.68 11.10 7.32
CA PHE A 198 12.49 12.29 7.08
C PHE A 198 13.93 11.96 6.71
N ASP A 199 14.56 10.95 7.31
CA ASP A 199 15.89 10.50 6.88
C ASP A 199 15.88 10.04 5.42
N LEU A 200 14.90 9.22 5.02
CA LEU A 200 14.80 8.73 3.64
C LEU A 200 14.59 9.84 2.62
N VAL A 201 13.83 10.88 2.99
CA VAL A 201 13.66 12.07 2.13
C VAL A 201 14.94 12.91 2.08
N ALA A 202 15.60 13.12 3.22
CA ALA A 202 16.84 13.90 3.29
C ALA A 202 17.99 13.23 2.53
N ASP A 203 18.02 11.90 2.50
CA ASP A 203 19.00 11.08 1.78
C ASP A 203 18.66 10.91 0.28
N ASP A 204 17.63 11.58 -0.24
CA ASP A 204 17.14 11.49 -1.63
C ASP A 204 16.76 10.05 -2.06
N ARG A 205 16.39 9.21 -1.09
CA ARG A 205 15.93 7.83 -1.32
C ARG A 205 14.44 7.73 -1.59
N LEU A 206 13.70 8.82 -1.39
CA LEU A 206 12.24 8.86 -1.43
C LEU A 206 11.72 10.25 -1.81
N ASP A 207 10.88 10.33 -2.83
CA ASP A 207 10.11 11.54 -3.15
C ASP A 207 8.64 11.18 -3.42
N LEU A 208 7.76 11.58 -2.51
CA LEU A 208 6.31 11.35 -2.61
C LEU A 208 5.52 12.56 -3.08
N ARG A 209 6.18 13.70 -3.39
CA ARG A 209 5.50 14.97 -3.70
C ARG A 209 4.54 14.85 -4.89
N SER A 210 4.83 13.97 -5.85
CA SER A 210 3.95 13.70 -6.99
C SER A 210 2.58 13.10 -6.62
N MET A 211 2.41 12.56 -5.40
CA MET A 211 1.12 12.13 -4.88
C MET A 211 0.22 13.30 -4.47
N LEU A 212 0.81 14.47 -4.16
CA LEU A 212 0.07 15.67 -3.79
C LEU A 212 -0.51 16.30 -5.06
N THR A 213 -1.65 15.76 -5.50
CA THR A 213 -2.23 16.14 -6.79
C THR A 213 -3.04 17.42 -6.73
N HIS A 214 -3.60 17.77 -5.57
CA HIS A 214 -4.37 19.00 -5.40
C HIS A 214 -4.07 19.69 -4.07
N THR A 215 -4.09 21.02 -4.13
CA THR A 215 -4.02 21.89 -2.96
C THR A 215 -5.17 22.88 -3.01
N PHE A 216 -5.79 23.13 -1.87
CA PHE A 216 -6.93 24.04 -1.74
C PHE A 216 -6.69 25.02 -0.59
N ALA A 217 -7.19 26.24 -0.70
CA ALA A 217 -7.31 27.09 0.48
C ALA A 217 -8.43 26.53 1.39
N LEU A 218 -8.33 26.76 2.70
CA LEU A 218 -9.32 26.26 3.67
C LEU A 218 -10.80 26.61 3.32
N PRO A 219 -11.14 27.81 2.80
CA PRO A 219 -12.51 28.11 2.38
C PRO A 219 -13.06 27.19 1.28
N GLN A 220 -12.19 26.56 0.49
CA GLN A 220 -12.54 25.65 -0.61
C GLN A 220 -12.70 24.19 -0.14
N TRP A 221 -12.96 23.97 1.16
CA TRP A 221 -13.04 22.63 1.73
C TRP A 221 -14.01 21.70 0.98
N ARG A 222 -15.14 22.22 0.50
CA ARG A 222 -16.10 21.41 -0.28
C ARG A 222 -15.47 20.83 -1.54
N ASP A 223 -14.75 21.66 -2.30
CA ASP A 223 -14.08 21.24 -3.52
C ASP A 223 -12.98 20.23 -3.21
N ALA A 224 -12.24 20.42 -2.11
CA ALA A 224 -11.23 19.47 -1.65
C ALA A 224 -11.82 18.08 -1.35
N PHE A 225 -12.96 18.01 -0.66
CA PHE A 225 -13.65 16.74 -0.39
C PHE A 225 -14.25 16.12 -1.66
N LEU A 226 -14.83 16.93 -2.55
CA LEU A 226 -15.39 16.45 -3.82
C LEU A 226 -14.30 15.89 -4.74
N ALA A 227 -13.12 16.52 -4.78
CA ALA A 227 -11.98 16.01 -5.54
C ALA A 227 -11.59 14.59 -5.08
N ILE A 228 -11.52 14.35 -3.76
CA ILE A 228 -11.24 13.00 -3.20
C ILE A 228 -12.41 12.04 -3.42
N ALA A 229 -13.66 12.50 -3.36
CA ALA A 229 -14.82 11.64 -3.56
C ALA A 229 -14.94 11.14 -5.01
N ASN A 230 -14.53 11.97 -5.98
CA ASN A 230 -14.67 11.71 -7.41
C ASN A 230 -13.32 11.41 -8.09
N GLN A 231 -12.49 10.54 -7.49
CA GLN A 231 -11.11 10.27 -7.94
C GLN A 231 -11.00 9.83 -9.40
N GLY A 232 -12.01 9.13 -9.92
CA GLY A 232 -12.03 8.69 -11.32
C GLY A 232 -12.07 9.85 -12.32
N GLU A 233 -12.70 10.97 -11.94
CA GLU A 233 -12.79 12.18 -12.76
C GLU A 233 -11.67 13.17 -12.43
N SER A 234 -11.38 13.37 -11.14
CA SER A 234 -10.41 14.36 -10.66
C SER A 234 -8.95 13.90 -10.76
N GLY A 235 -8.69 12.59 -10.81
CA GLY A 235 -7.35 12.04 -10.65
C GLY A 235 -6.75 12.28 -9.25
N ALA A 236 -7.58 12.61 -8.25
CA ALA A 236 -7.09 12.89 -6.90
C ALA A 236 -6.46 11.66 -6.23
N VAL A 237 -5.30 11.86 -5.59
CA VAL A 237 -4.59 10.82 -4.82
C VAL A 237 -4.34 11.30 -3.39
N LYS A 238 -3.68 12.45 -3.25
CA LYS A 238 -3.58 13.20 -2.00
C LYS A 238 -4.01 14.63 -2.27
N VAL A 239 -4.86 15.14 -1.38
CA VAL A 239 -5.31 16.53 -1.36
C VAL A 239 -4.88 17.15 -0.04
N ALA A 240 -4.33 18.35 -0.09
CA ALA A 240 -3.95 19.11 1.10
C ALA A 240 -4.63 20.48 1.13
N PHE A 241 -4.77 21.02 2.34
CA PHE A 241 -5.09 22.43 2.53
C PHE A 241 -3.80 23.22 2.65
N ASP A 242 -3.64 24.25 1.81
CA ASP A 242 -2.55 25.22 1.95
C ASP A 242 -3.04 26.38 2.83
N GLN A 243 -2.26 26.71 3.85
CA GLN A 243 -2.54 27.79 4.81
C GLN A 243 -1.58 28.97 4.70
N ARG A 244 -0.66 28.95 3.73
CA ARG A 244 0.21 30.08 3.38
C ARG A 244 -0.58 31.15 2.62
#